data_AF-A0A915NSM1-F1
#
_entry.id   AF-A0A915NSM1-F1
#
_cell.length_a   1.000
_cell.length_b   1.000
_cell.length_c   1.000
_cell.angle_alpha   90.00
_cell.angle_beta   90.00
_cell.angle_gamma   90.00
#
_symmetry.space_group_name_H-M   'P 1'
#
loop_
_entity.id
_entity.type
_entity.pdbx_description
1 polymer ?
#
loop_
_entity_poly.entity_id
_entity_poly.type
_entity_poly.pdbx_seq_one_letter_code
_entity_poly.pdbx_strand_id
1 'polypeptide(L)'
;MNSKSDWLQKIGEYQNKLEEYQKVVFCEEKLWFFGQKYFERPDYHWGNYVTFNGPHSDYFDTITNTWGGPKQLEAISSKQHFGELIFVSDSEIFLLLFSHFGTMCFYSLHQFNKNKRCWELFFEFEENNKL
;
A
#
# COMPACT_ATOMS: atom_id res chain seq x y z
N MET A 1 8.36 -31.96 -2.12
CA MET A 1 7.71 -30.71 -1.70
C MET A 1 8.30 -29.59 -2.52
N ASN A 2 7.65 -29.21 -3.62
CA ASN A 2 8.00 -28.02 -4.39
C ASN A 2 6.91 -26.99 -4.09
N SER A 3 7.11 -26.20 -3.03
CA SER A 3 6.37 -24.97 -2.85
C SER A 3 6.87 -24.02 -3.91
N LYS A 4 6.15 -23.89 -5.03
CA LYS A 4 6.25 -22.69 -5.85
C LYS A 4 5.81 -21.56 -4.93
N SER A 5 6.77 -20.83 -4.36
CA SER A 5 6.47 -19.58 -3.68
C SER A 5 5.94 -18.63 -4.74
N ASP A 6 4.62 -18.46 -4.78
CA ASP A 6 3.97 -17.34 -5.43
C ASP A 6 4.36 -16.09 -4.64
N TRP A 7 5.55 -15.57 -4.94
CA TRP A 7 6.23 -14.50 -4.20
C TRP A 7 5.55 -13.13 -4.36
N LEU A 8 4.41 -13.06 -5.04
CA LEU A 8 3.64 -11.83 -5.21
C LEU A 8 2.14 -12.15 -5.26
N GLN A 9 1.45 -11.95 -4.13
CA GLN A 9 0.00 -12.14 -4.02
C GLN A 9 -0.70 -10.81 -3.71
N LYS A 10 -1.38 -10.22 -4.70
CA LYS A 10 -2.43 -9.23 -4.46
C LYS A 10 -3.77 -9.98 -4.48
N ILE A 11 -4.52 -9.90 -3.39
CA ILE A 11 -5.68 -10.77 -3.19
C ILE A 11 -7.00 -10.09 -3.55
N GLY A 12 -7.02 -8.76 -3.66
CA GLY A 12 -8.14 -8.06 -4.29
C GLY A 12 -8.24 -6.59 -3.89
N GLU A 13 -9.38 -6.02 -4.23
CA GLU A 13 -9.83 -4.70 -3.79
C GLU A 13 -11.19 -4.86 -3.14
N TYR A 14 -11.40 -4.23 -1.98
CA TYR A 14 -12.66 -4.28 -1.25
C TYR A 14 -13.20 -2.87 -1.06
N GLN A 15 -14.49 -2.67 -1.32
CA GLN A 15 -15.19 -1.41 -1.12
C GLN A 15 -16.24 -1.60 -0.03
N ASN A 16 -16.15 -0.84 1.06
CA ASN A 16 -17.16 -0.92 2.12
C ASN A 16 -18.39 -0.03 1.81
N LYS A 17 -19.43 -0.13 2.64
CA LYS A 17 -20.66 0.69 2.52
C LYS A 17 -20.45 2.20 2.72
N LEU A 18 -19.28 2.63 3.20
CA LEU A 18 -18.88 4.03 3.35
C LEU A 18 -18.09 4.54 2.11
N GLU A 19 -18.06 3.77 1.03
CA GLU A 19 -17.32 4.07 -0.21
C GLU A 19 -15.81 4.21 -0.03
N GLU A 20 -15.26 3.69 1.07
CA GLU A 20 -13.83 3.63 1.27
C GLU A 20 -13.26 2.45 0.46
N TYR A 21 -12.47 2.77 -0.55
CA TYR A 21 -11.68 1.78 -1.27
C TYR A 21 -10.57 1.25 -0.36
N GLN A 22 -10.34 -0.06 -0.40
CA GLN A 22 -9.32 -0.70 0.40
C GLN A 22 -8.48 -1.64 -0.46
N LYS A 23 -7.16 -1.58 -0.28
CA LYS A 23 -6.22 -2.58 -0.79
C LYS A 23 -6.14 -3.72 0.23
N VAL A 24 -6.25 -4.96 -0.24
CA VAL A 24 -6.22 -6.14 0.62
C VAL A 24 -5.07 -7.06 0.21
N VAL A 25 -4.27 -7.47 1.20
CA VAL A 25 -3.21 -8.46 1.04
C VAL A 25 -3.30 -9.52 2.13
N PHE A 26 -2.89 -10.75 1.85
CA PHE A 26 -2.77 -11.81 2.86
C PHE A 26 -1.30 -12.00 3.17
N CYS A 27 -0.97 -11.98 4.45
CA CYS A 27 0.39 -12.11 4.92
C CYS A 27 0.35 -12.68 6.34
N GLU A 28 1.08 -13.76 6.60
CA GLU A 28 1.17 -14.39 7.94
C GLU A 28 -0.21 -14.62 8.58
N GLU A 29 -1.06 -15.37 7.86
CA GLU A 29 -2.38 -15.79 8.32
C GLU A 29 -3.32 -14.61 8.65
N LYS A 30 -3.00 -13.41 8.17
CA LYS A 30 -3.81 -12.20 8.33
C LYS A 30 -4.18 -11.63 6.98
N LEU A 31 -5.44 -11.26 6.83
CA LEU A 31 -5.87 -10.36 5.77
C LEU A 31 -5.66 -8.93 6.25
N TRP A 32 -4.70 -8.23 5.65
CA TRP A 32 -4.41 -6.83 5.91
C TRP A 32 -5.21 -5.94 4.98
N PHE A 33 -5.88 -4.95 5.56
CA PHE A 33 -6.68 -3.97 4.86
C PHE A 33 -5.99 -2.62 4.99
N PHE A 34 -5.76 -1.97 3.86
CA PHE A 34 -5.25 -0.62 3.81
C PHE A 34 -6.30 0.27 3.17
N GLY A 35 -6.82 1.23 3.94
CA GLY A 35 -7.73 2.23 3.42
C GLY A 35 -7.08 3.00 2.27
N GLN A 36 -7.92 3.62 1.45
CA GLN A 36 -7.49 4.56 0.46
C GLN A 36 -8.31 5.84 0.61
N LYS A 37 -7.62 6.98 0.64
CA LYS A 37 -8.26 8.28 0.71
C LYS A 37 -8.33 8.86 -0.69
N TYR A 38 -9.50 9.39 -1.07
CA TYR A 38 -9.60 10.15 -2.31
C TYR A 38 -8.68 11.37 -2.21
N PHE A 39 -7.78 11.50 -3.18
CA PHE A 39 -6.91 12.64 -3.28
C PHE A 39 -7.19 13.34 -4.61
N GLU A 40 -7.79 14.52 -4.52
CA GLU A 40 -8.08 15.36 -5.67
C GLU A 40 -6.77 15.98 -6.19
N ARG A 41 -6.60 16.01 -7.52
CA ARG A 41 -5.50 16.66 -8.23
C ARG A 41 -6.07 17.84 -9.02
N PRO A 42 -6.14 19.04 -8.42
CA PRO A 42 -6.79 20.20 -9.04
C PRO A 42 -6.22 20.53 -10.42
N ASP A 43 -4.89 20.37 -10.59
CA ASP A 43 -4.15 20.72 -11.79
C ASP A 43 -4.54 19.92 -13.05
N TYR A 44 -5.29 18.83 -12.88
CA TYR A 44 -5.63 17.91 -13.96
C TYR A 44 -7.12 17.52 -13.97
N HIS A 45 -7.95 18.15 -13.13
CA HIS A 45 -9.40 17.87 -13.01
C HIS A 45 -9.76 16.38 -12.80
N TRP A 46 -8.92 15.64 -12.10
CA TRP A 46 -9.12 14.23 -11.74
C TRP A 46 -8.56 13.99 -10.34
N GLY A 47 -8.86 12.84 -9.75
CA GLY A 47 -8.27 12.41 -8.49
C GLY A 47 -8.17 10.90 -8.45
N ASN A 48 -7.44 10.40 -7.48
CA ASN A 48 -7.28 8.96 -7.31
C ASN A 48 -7.19 8.60 -5.83
N TYR A 49 -7.69 7.40 -5.51
CA TYR A 49 -7.66 6.85 -4.16
C TYR A 49 -6.27 6.26 -3.88
N VAL A 50 -5.65 6.74 -2.81
CA VAL A 50 -4.26 6.38 -2.45
C VAL A 50 -4.13 5.96 -0.99
N THR A 51 -3.24 5.01 -0.73
CA THR A 51 -2.84 4.54 0.60
C THR A 51 -1.67 5.32 1.17
N PHE A 52 -0.78 5.90 0.35
CA PHE A 52 0.40 6.60 0.87
C PHE A 52 0.09 7.91 1.62
N ASN A 53 -1.13 8.45 1.50
CA ASN A 53 -1.54 9.71 2.13
C ASN A 53 -2.19 9.51 3.52
N GLY A 54 -1.68 8.55 4.30
CA GLY A 54 -2.05 8.32 5.69
C GLY A 54 -3.54 8.03 5.93
N PRO A 55 -4.14 7.00 5.32
CA PRO A 55 -5.46 6.48 5.65
C PRO A 55 -5.37 5.58 6.89
N HIS A 56 -6.27 4.63 7.09
CA HIS A 56 -6.16 3.60 8.12
C HIS A 56 -5.60 2.28 7.59
N SER A 57 -5.14 1.44 8.52
CA SER A 57 -5.01 0.00 8.34
C SER A 57 -6.02 -0.73 9.22
N ASP A 58 -6.31 -1.99 8.91
CA ASP A 58 -6.90 -3.00 9.81
C ASP A 58 -6.37 -4.39 9.40
N TYR A 59 -6.62 -5.40 10.22
CA TYR A 59 -6.39 -6.79 9.81
C TYR A 59 -7.44 -7.73 10.40
N PHE A 60 -7.73 -8.79 9.66
CA PHE A 60 -8.50 -9.93 10.16
C PHE A 60 -7.54 -11.11 10.35
N ASP A 61 -7.44 -11.59 11.59
CA ASP A 61 -6.66 -12.77 11.94
C ASP A 61 -7.47 -14.04 11.62
N THR A 62 -6.97 -14.84 10.67
CA THR A 62 -7.69 -16.04 10.19
C THR A 62 -7.56 -17.23 11.13
N ILE A 63 -6.62 -17.20 12.09
CA ILE A 63 -6.46 -18.24 13.10
C ILE A 63 -7.46 -18.04 14.24
N THR A 64 -7.56 -16.80 14.75
CA THR A 64 -8.47 -16.49 15.85
C THR A 64 -9.86 -16.08 15.39
N ASN A 65 -10.05 -15.81 14.09
CA ASN A 65 -11.29 -15.27 13.49
C ASN A 65 -11.73 -13.93 14.11
N THR A 66 -10.76 -13.04 14.36
CA THR A 66 -11.02 -11.74 15.00
C THR A 66 -10.36 -10.60 14.26
N TRP A 67 -10.97 -9.42 14.34
CA TRP A 67 -10.38 -8.17 13.87
C TRP A 67 -9.33 -7.65 14.86
N GLY A 68 -8.23 -7.12 14.31
CA GLY A 68 -7.19 -6.43 15.07
C GLY A 68 -7.56 -5.01 15.46
N GLY A 69 -8.54 -4.41 14.78
CA GLY A 69 -9.06 -3.07 15.01
C GLY A 69 -8.38 -2.03 14.12
N PRO A 70 -9.10 -0.97 13.72
CA PRO A 70 -8.57 0.04 12.81
C PRO A 70 -7.48 0.87 13.47
N LYS A 71 -6.48 1.28 12.69
CA LYS A 71 -5.44 2.21 13.13
C LYS A 71 -5.09 3.20 12.03
N GLN A 72 -5.06 4.49 12.38
CA GLN A 72 -4.58 5.55 11.49
C GLN A 72 -3.10 5.34 11.14
N LEU A 73 -2.79 5.42 9.85
CA LEU A 73 -1.43 5.42 9.33
C LEU A 73 -0.95 6.86 9.14
N GLU A 74 0.35 7.07 9.31
CA GLU A 74 0.99 8.32 8.92
C GLU A 74 1.11 8.41 7.40
N ALA A 75 1.04 9.64 6.88
CA ALA A 75 1.27 9.88 5.46
C ALA A 75 2.76 9.73 5.15
N ILE A 76 3.08 8.93 4.15
CA ILE A 76 4.45 8.78 3.64
C ILE A 76 4.85 10.02 2.83
N SER A 77 3.90 10.61 2.10
CA SER A 77 4.13 11.77 1.25
C SER A 77 2.85 12.56 1.04
N SER A 78 2.99 13.88 0.87
CA SER A 78 1.95 14.80 0.40
C SER A 78 2.05 15.13 -1.09
N LYS A 79 3.06 14.59 -1.81
CA LYS A 79 3.26 14.85 -3.23
C LYS A 79 2.13 14.25 -4.06
N GLN A 80 1.63 15.03 -5.02
CA GLN A 80 0.38 14.72 -5.70
C GLN A 80 0.55 13.69 -6.83
N HIS A 81 1.75 13.43 -7.35
CA HIS A 81 1.94 12.71 -8.63
C HIS A 81 2.40 11.26 -8.51
N PHE A 82 2.27 10.64 -7.34
CA PHE A 82 2.61 9.22 -7.18
C PHE A 82 1.47 8.30 -7.59
N GLY A 83 1.82 7.22 -8.27
CA GLY A 83 1.12 5.95 -8.25
C GLY A 83 1.69 5.06 -7.14
N GLU A 84 0.92 4.04 -6.78
CA GLU A 84 1.30 3.11 -5.71
C GLU A 84 1.01 1.66 -6.07
N LEU A 85 1.84 0.76 -5.55
CA LEU A 85 1.63 -0.68 -5.60
C LEU A 85 1.90 -1.27 -4.22
N ILE A 86 0.90 -1.95 -3.66
CA ILE A 86 1.06 -2.76 -2.43
C ILE A 86 1.18 -4.22 -2.82
N PHE A 87 2.17 -4.91 -2.27
CA PHE A 87 2.42 -6.32 -2.54
C PHE A 87 3.07 -7.01 -1.34
N VAL A 88 3.10 -8.34 -1.36
CA VAL A 88 3.74 -9.17 -0.33
C VAL A 88 4.88 -9.93 -0.97
N SER A 89 6.04 -9.97 -0.31
CA SER A 89 7.21 -10.79 -0.69
C SER A 89 7.87 -11.29 0.59
N ASP A 90 8.22 -12.58 0.65
CA ASP A 90 8.91 -13.19 1.80
C ASP A 90 8.26 -12.89 3.16
N SER A 91 6.92 -13.00 3.22
CA SER A 91 6.10 -12.68 4.42
C SER A 91 6.19 -11.23 4.89
N GLU A 92 6.67 -10.33 4.04
CA GLU A 92 6.71 -8.89 4.29
C GLU A 92 5.81 -8.13 3.32
N ILE A 93 5.17 -7.07 3.82
CA ILE A 93 4.27 -6.23 3.04
C ILE A 93 5.04 -4.98 2.62
N PHE A 94 5.00 -4.69 1.32
CA PHE A 94 5.68 -3.56 0.73
C PHE A 94 4.72 -2.61 0.03
N LEU A 95 5.11 -1.33 -0.01
CA LEU A 95 4.47 -0.28 -0.78
C LEU A 95 5.54 0.40 -1.66
N LEU A 96 5.38 0.30 -2.97
CA LEU A 96 6.21 0.96 -3.97
C LEU A 96 5.54 2.25 -4.43
N LEU A 97 6.26 3.38 -4.31
CA LEU A 97 5.87 4.66 -4.89
C LEU A 97 6.57 4.86 -6.23
N PHE A 98 5.78 5.15 -7.27
CA PHE A 98 6.28 5.33 -8.64
C PHE A 98 5.50 6.43 -9.38
N SER A 99 5.98 6.87 -10.54
CA SER A 99 5.23 7.69 -11.48
C SER A 99 5.21 6.98 -12.83
N HIS A 100 4.09 7.10 -13.53
CA HIS A 100 3.93 6.68 -14.92
C HIS A 100 3.72 7.88 -15.86
N PHE A 101 3.89 9.11 -15.37
CA PHE A 101 3.83 10.31 -16.21
C PHE A 101 5.14 10.46 -16.99
N GLY A 102 5.07 10.27 -18.30
CA GLY A 102 6.24 10.24 -19.17
C GLY A 102 6.93 8.88 -19.10
N THR A 103 8.14 8.83 -18.54
CA THR A 103 8.89 7.59 -18.33
C THR A 103 8.51 6.99 -16.97
N MET A 104 8.42 5.66 -16.89
CA MET A 104 8.19 4.98 -15.62
C MET A 104 9.39 5.22 -14.69
N CYS A 105 9.13 5.88 -13.56
CA CYS A 105 10.11 6.22 -12.54
C CYS A 105 9.70 5.62 -11.20
N PHE A 106 10.62 4.95 -10.53
CA PHE A 106 10.44 4.46 -9.16
C PHE A 106 11.07 5.46 -8.20
N TYR A 107 10.41 5.75 -7.07
CA TYR A 107 10.89 6.74 -6.11
C TYR A 107 11.34 6.11 -4.80
N SER A 108 10.47 5.31 -4.16
CA SER A 108 10.82 4.66 -2.90
C SER A 108 10.01 3.39 -2.69
N LEU A 109 10.62 2.47 -1.95
CA LEU A 109 10.03 1.24 -1.45
C LEU A 109 9.94 1.35 0.06
N HIS A 110 8.75 1.12 0.60
CA HIS A 110 8.47 1.14 2.03
C HIS A 110 8.05 -0.26 2.48
N GLN A 111 8.55 -0.69 3.64
CA GLN A 111 8.12 -1.92 4.27
C GLN A 111 7.10 -1.59 5.37
N PHE A 112 6.04 -2.38 5.48
CA PHE A 112 5.07 -2.22 6.55
C PHE A 112 5.57 -2.88 7.83
N ASN A 113 5.78 -2.10 8.88
CA ASN A 113 6.03 -2.64 10.20
C ASN A 113 4.72 -3.17 10.79
N LYS A 114 4.46 -4.47 10.71
CA LYS A 114 3.20 -5.11 11.16
C LYS A 114 2.89 -4.87 12.64
N ASN A 115 3.92 -4.74 13.50
CA ASN A 115 3.77 -4.51 14.94
C ASN A 115 3.42 -3.06 15.26
N LYS A 116 4.20 -2.12 14.71
CA LYS A 116 3.96 -0.68 14.88
C LYS A 116 2.83 -0.17 14.01
N ARG A 117 2.43 -0.92 12.98
CA ARG A 117 1.43 -0.57 11.97
C ARG A 117 1.70 0.81 11.36
N CYS A 118 2.88 0.93 10.78
CA CYS A 118 3.35 2.10 10.05
C CYS A 118 4.24 1.66 8.88
N TRP A 119 4.38 2.53 7.88
CA TRP A 119 5.31 2.33 6.79
C TRP A 119 6.70 2.84 7.21
N GLU A 120 7.73 2.05 6.97
CA GLU A 120 9.12 2.41 7.22
C GLU A 120 9.85 2.42 5.86
N LEU A 121 10.63 3.48 5.57
CA LEU A 121 11.41 3.56 4.34
C LEU A 121 12.41 2.40 4.31
N PHE A 122 12.31 1.56 3.28
CA PHE A 122 13.18 0.40 3.09
C PHE A 122 14.28 0.70 2.06
N PHE A 123 13.92 1.38 0.97
CA PHE A 123 14.85 1.74 -0.09
C PHE A 123 14.38 3.00 -0.82
N GLU A 124 15.30 3.90 -1.15
CA GLU A 124 15.04 5.05 -2.01
C GLU A 124 15.77 4.83 -3.34
N PHE A 125 15.05 4.97 -4.45
CA PHE A 125 15.63 4.86 -5.77
C PHE A 125 16.31 6.20 -6.07
N GLU A 126 17.57 6.17 -6.49
CA GLU A 126 18.24 7.38 -6.94
C GLU A 126 17.41 8.01 -8.07
N GLU A 127 17.05 9.29 -7.93
CA GLU A 127 16.52 10.04 -9.06
C GLU A 127 17.53 9.89 -10.20
N ASN A 128 17.13 9.21 -11.29
CA ASN A 128 17.81 9.31 -12.56
C ASN A 128 17.68 10.76 -13.04
N ASN A 129 18.49 11.64 -12.45
CA ASN A 129 18.77 12.98 -12.91
C ASN A 129 19.51 12.83 -14.23
N LYS A 130 18.73 12.71 -15.32
CA LYS A 130 19.02 13.08 -16.71
C LYS A 130 18.20 12.19 -17.64
N LEU A 131 17.28 12.83 -18.36
CA LEU A 131 17.28 12.90 -19.82
C LEU A 131 16.54 14.17 -20.26
#